data_AF-F1W3H5-F1
#
_entry.id   AF-F1W3H5-F1
#
_cell.length_a   1.000
_cell.length_b   1.000
_cell.length_c   1.000
_cell.angle_alpha   90.00
_cell.angle_beta   90.00
_cell.angle_gamma   90.00
#
_symmetry.space_group_name_H-M   'P 1'
#
loop_
_entity.id
_entity.type
_entity.pdbx_description
1 polymer ?
#
loop_
_entity_poly.entity_id
_entity_poly.type
_entity_poly.pdbx_seq_one_letter_code
_entity_poly.pdbx_strand_id
1 'polypeptide(L)'
;MPRRPPRSATGFAAATALFAIALFVLLGFVASNNARNGARAEFFHSTKDQMVAQRDLIANMLVLCRTVYPDGDNGSGFQKPYPVTPGDFLVSSLKCPKPNVSIWAGDASAMTPRPLAGFAPWRYLNDVTGVSISITALEAGSTFHRNLLDAVIAKVGSTQAVRSGDTLTITLVSP
;
A
#
# COMPACT_ATOMS: atom_id res chain seq x y z
N MET A 1 39.02 21.57 -70.36
CA MET A 1 38.94 20.84 -69.07
C MET A 1 37.69 21.29 -68.31
N PRO A 2 36.64 20.44 -68.20
CA PRO A 2 35.40 20.79 -67.50
C PRO A 2 35.58 20.66 -65.97
N ARG A 3 35.38 21.76 -65.23
CA ARG A 3 35.33 21.76 -63.76
C ARG A 3 34.00 21.15 -63.32
N ARG A 4 34.04 19.99 -62.65
CA ARG A 4 32.86 19.41 -61.98
C ARG A 4 32.44 20.33 -60.82
N PRO A 5 31.13 20.63 -60.66
CA PRO A 5 30.69 21.42 -59.52
C PRO A 5 30.91 20.64 -58.22
N PRO A 6 31.23 21.33 -57.10
CA PRO A 6 31.38 20.69 -55.80
C PRO A 6 30.08 19.97 -55.44
N ARG A 7 30.18 18.67 -55.15
CA ARG A 7 29.04 17.88 -54.68
C ARG A 7 28.53 18.52 -53.38
N SER A 8 27.26 18.92 -53.43
CA SER A 8 26.44 19.54 -52.41
C SER A 8 26.82 19.19 -50.95
N ALA A 9 27.61 20.05 -50.32
CA ALA A 9 27.97 19.96 -48.90
C ALA A 9 26.75 20.13 -47.95
N THR A 10 25.64 20.66 -48.47
CA THR A 10 24.40 20.87 -47.71
C THR A 10 23.68 19.56 -47.38
N GLY A 11 23.83 18.50 -48.19
CA GLY A 11 23.23 17.19 -47.92
C GLY A 11 23.86 16.48 -46.72
N PHE A 12 25.17 16.58 -46.57
CA PHE A 12 25.89 16.00 -45.42
C PHE A 12 25.59 16.75 -44.12
N ALA A 13 25.53 18.09 -44.17
CA ALA A 13 25.19 18.91 -43.01
C ALA A 13 23.73 18.72 -42.53
N ALA A 14 22.79 18.52 -43.46
CA ALA A 14 21.40 18.20 -43.10
C ALA A 14 21.27 16.82 -42.47
N ALA A 15 21.99 15.81 -42.97
CA ALA A 15 21.98 14.47 -42.41
C ALA A 15 22.59 14.43 -41.00
N THR A 16 23.70 15.12 -40.75
CA THR A 16 24.30 15.21 -39.41
C THR A 16 23.40 15.95 -38.42
N ALA A 17 22.72 17.03 -38.85
CA ALA A 17 21.76 17.73 -38.02
C ALA A 17 20.56 16.85 -37.63
N LEU A 18 20.00 16.09 -38.59
CA LEU A 18 18.90 15.15 -38.31
C LEU A 18 19.33 14.01 -37.37
N PHE A 19 20.55 13.49 -37.53
CA PHE A 19 21.11 12.51 -36.59
C PHE A 19 21.28 13.07 -35.18
N ALA A 20 21.76 14.31 -35.04
CA ALA A 20 21.88 14.97 -33.74
C ALA A 20 20.52 15.15 -33.07
N ILE A 21 19.50 15.60 -33.80
CA ILE A 21 18.13 15.75 -33.28
C ILE A 21 17.57 14.40 -32.84
N ALA A 22 17.72 13.35 -33.65
CA ALA A 22 17.27 12.00 -33.29
C ALA A 22 17.95 11.50 -32.01
N LEU A 23 19.25 11.76 -31.84
CA LEU A 23 19.98 11.42 -30.62
C LEU A 23 19.43 12.15 -29.40
N PHE A 24 19.16 13.46 -29.50
CA PHE A 24 18.58 14.23 -28.39
C PHE A 24 17.19 13.75 -28.00
N VAL A 25 16.34 13.39 -28.98
CA VAL A 25 15.01 12.83 -28.70
C VAL A 25 15.11 11.49 -27.97
N LEU A 26 16.02 10.60 -28.39
CA LEU A 26 16.25 9.32 -27.72
C LEU A 26 16.75 9.51 -26.28
N LEU A 27 17.70 10.42 -26.06
CA LEU A 27 18.19 10.74 -24.71
C LEU A 27 17.08 11.33 -23.84
N GLY A 28 16.23 12.21 -24.39
CA GLY A 28 15.06 12.75 -23.70
C GLY A 28 14.04 11.67 -23.32
N PHE A 29 13.79 10.71 -24.21
CA PHE A 29 12.90 9.58 -23.95
C PHE A 29 13.46 8.67 -22.84
N VAL A 30 14.75 8.32 -22.89
CA VAL A 30 15.42 7.51 -21.86
C VAL A 30 15.38 8.21 -20.51
N ALA A 31 15.69 9.51 -20.47
CA ALA A 31 15.64 10.31 -19.24
C ALA A 31 14.21 10.36 -18.67
N SER A 32 13.19 10.57 -19.52
CA SER A 32 11.79 10.57 -19.10
C SER A 32 11.33 9.21 -18.54
N ASN A 33 11.74 8.11 -19.19
CA ASN A 33 11.42 6.77 -18.73
C ASN A 33 12.05 6.46 -17.38
N ASN A 34 13.33 6.81 -17.18
CA ASN A 34 14.02 6.65 -15.90
C ASN A 34 13.38 7.47 -14.78
N ALA A 35 13.01 8.73 -15.04
CA ALA A 35 12.34 9.57 -14.06
C ALA A 35 10.98 8.98 -13.62
N ARG A 36 10.19 8.47 -14.57
CA ARG A 36 8.90 7.82 -14.29
C ARG A 36 9.06 6.51 -13.51
N ASN A 37 10.07 5.71 -13.84
CA ASN A 37 10.35 4.46 -13.14
C ASN A 37 10.84 4.70 -11.71
N GLY A 38 11.68 5.71 -11.51
CA GLY A 38 12.12 6.14 -10.17
C GLY A 38 10.95 6.56 -9.28
N ALA A 39 10.08 7.46 -9.78
CA ALA A 39 8.90 7.91 -9.04
C ALA A 39 7.94 6.76 -8.70
N ARG A 40 7.76 5.79 -9.61
CA ARG A 40 6.94 4.60 -9.35
C ARG A 40 7.54 3.69 -8.27
N ALA A 41 8.86 3.48 -8.30
CA ALA A 41 9.55 2.68 -7.29
C ALA A 41 9.46 3.34 -5.90
N GLU A 42 9.67 4.66 -5.84
CA GLU A 42 9.53 5.41 -4.59
C GLU A 42 8.11 5.36 -4.04
N PHE A 43 7.10 5.55 -4.90
CA PHE A 43 5.70 5.41 -4.53
C PHE A 43 5.36 4.01 -4.03
N PHE A 44 5.89 2.98 -4.68
CA PHE A 44 5.73 1.58 -4.26
C PHE A 44 6.31 1.34 -2.87
N HIS A 45 7.55 1.76 -2.64
CA HIS A 45 8.22 1.60 -1.35
C HIS A 45 7.51 2.37 -0.24
N SER A 46 7.18 3.64 -0.48
CA SER A 46 6.48 4.50 0.48
C SER A 46 5.11 3.93 0.86
N THR A 47 4.31 3.49 -0.12
CA THR A 47 2.99 2.92 0.13
C THR A 47 3.08 1.59 0.89
N LYS A 48 4.04 0.73 0.53
CA LYS A 48 4.30 -0.54 1.23
C LYS A 48 4.73 -0.28 2.69
N ASP A 49 5.63 0.68 2.93
CA ASP A 49 6.05 1.02 4.30
C ASP A 49 4.91 1.65 5.10
N GLN A 50 4.07 2.48 4.49
CA GLN A 50 2.85 3.00 5.11
C GLN A 50 1.85 1.89 5.48
N MET A 51 1.65 0.87 4.63
CA MET A 51 0.79 -0.27 4.94
C MET A 51 1.29 -1.04 6.17
N VAL A 52 2.58 -1.31 6.23
CA VAL A 52 3.19 -2.01 7.37
C VAL A 52 3.06 -1.18 8.63
N ALA A 53 3.36 0.12 8.57
CA ALA A 53 3.21 1.03 9.71
C ALA A 53 1.75 1.12 10.21
N GLN A 54 0.78 1.19 9.30
CA GLN A 54 -0.64 1.18 9.67
C GLN A 54 -1.04 -0.15 10.31
N ARG A 55 -0.59 -1.30 9.76
CA ARG A 55 -0.83 -2.61 10.37
C ARG A 55 -0.29 -2.67 11.79
N ASP A 56 0.95 -2.24 12.02
CA ASP A 56 1.59 -2.30 13.33
C ASP A 56 0.90 -1.38 14.33
N LEU A 57 0.50 -0.19 13.88
CA LEU A 57 -0.30 0.72 14.69
C LEU A 57 -1.63 0.07 15.10
N ILE A 58 -2.37 -0.52 14.15
CA ILE A 58 -3.65 -1.18 14.44
C ILE A 58 -3.45 -2.31 15.45
N ALA A 59 -2.44 -3.16 15.23
CA ALA A 59 -2.12 -4.25 16.15
C ALA A 59 -1.80 -3.72 17.56
N ASN A 60 -0.98 -2.67 17.67
CA ASN A 60 -0.62 -2.07 18.94
C ASN A 60 -1.84 -1.47 19.66
N MET A 61 -2.75 -0.80 18.95
CA MET A 61 -3.96 -0.24 19.56
C MET A 61 -4.94 -1.33 20.02
N LEU A 62 -5.04 -2.44 19.28
CA LEU A 62 -5.82 -3.60 19.69
C LEU A 62 -5.24 -4.26 20.95
N VAL A 63 -3.92 -4.44 21.00
CA VAL A 63 -3.21 -4.95 22.19
C VAL A 63 -3.36 -4.00 23.36
N LEU A 64 -3.31 -2.68 23.14
CA LEU A 64 -3.53 -1.69 24.18
C LEU A 64 -4.94 -1.79 24.76
N CYS A 65 -5.99 -1.87 23.94
CA CYS A 65 -7.36 -2.11 24.43
C CYS A 65 -7.41 -3.33 25.36
N ARG A 66 -6.85 -4.46 24.91
CA ARG A 66 -6.82 -5.69 25.71
C ARG A 66 -6.03 -5.52 27.01
N THR A 67 -4.92 -4.79 26.97
CA THR A 67 -4.02 -4.65 28.12
C THR A 67 -4.61 -3.72 29.18
N VAL A 68 -5.26 -2.64 28.75
CA VAL A 68 -5.93 -1.68 29.63
C VAL A 68 -7.25 -2.27 30.16
N TYR A 69 -7.93 -3.10 29.37
CA TYR A 69 -9.22 -3.70 29.72
C TYR A 69 -9.20 -5.23 29.57
N PRO A 70 -8.42 -5.95 30.40
CA PRO A 70 -8.26 -7.40 30.30
C PRO A 70 -9.57 -8.16 30.54
N ASP A 71 -10.45 -7.62 31.39
CA ASP A 71 -11.78 -8.15 31.70
C ASP A 71 -12.88 -7.61 30.76
N GLY A 72 -12.47 -7.07 29.60
CA GLY A 72 -13.36 -6.65 28.53
C GLY A 72 -14.15 -7.85 27.99
N ASP A 73 -15.46 -7.67 27.84
CA ASP A 73 -16.32 -8.65 27.16
C ASP A 73 -16.98 -7.97 25.97
N ASN A 74 -16.60 -8.40 24.78
CA ASN A 74 -17.10 -7.88 23.51
C ASN A 74 -18.47 -8.48 23.11
N GLY A 75 -19.03 -9.40 23.91
CA GLY A 75 -20.33 -10.02 23.69
C GLY A 75 -20.36 -11.12 22.62
N SER A 76 -19.25 -11.34 21.89
CA SER A 76 -19.18 -12.33 20.81
C SER A 76 -18.73 -13.72 21.26
N GLY A 77 -18.20 -13.84 22.49
CA GLY A 77 -17.65 -15.09 23.02
C GLY A 77 -16.25 -15.43 22.51
N PHE A 78 -15.78 -14.82 21.42
CA PHE A 78 -14.46 -15.03 20.84
C PHE A 78 -13.53 -13.85 21.14
N GLN A 79 -12.29 -14.17 21.54
CA GLN A 79 -11.24 -13.21 21.86
C GLN A 79 -11.79 -11.99 22.63
N LYS A 80 -12.54 -12.26 23.71
CA LYS A 80 -13.38 -11.29 24.44
C LYS A 80 -12.71 -9.94 24.77
N PRO A 81 -11.42 -9.90 25.16
CA PRO A 81 -10.74 -8.64 25.47
C PRO A 81 -10.51 -7.73 24.24
N TYR A 82 -10.62 -8.25 23.02
CA TYR A 82 -10.48 -7.48 21.79
C TYR A 82 -11.83 -6.87 21.36
N PRO A 83 -11.81 -5.74 20.63
CA PRO A 83 -13.02 -5.15 20.06
C PRO A 83 -13.90 -6.15 19.33
N VAL A 84 -15.22 -5.96 19.45
CA VAL A 84 -16.18 -6.67 18.60
C VAL A 84 -16.04 -6.19 17.15
N THR A 85 -16.30 -7.08 16.19
CA THR A 85 -16.40 -6.70 14.79
C THR A 85 -17.53 -5.67 14.62
N PRO A 86 -17.23 -4.44 14.16
CA PRO A 86 -18.27 -3.45 13.93
C PRO A 86 -19.07 -3.82 12.67
N GLY A 87 -20.34 -3.37 12.59
CA GLY A 87 -21.20 -3.73 11.46
C GLY A 87 -20.72 -3.22 10.09
N ASP A 88 -19.95 -2.13 10.08
CA ASP A 88 -19.28 -1.60 8.88
C ASP A 88 -17.92 -2.27 8.59
N PHE A 89 -17.46 -3.14 9.50
CA PHE A 89 -16.16 -3.80 9.50
C PHE A 89 -14.97 -2.83 9.48
N LEU A 90 -15.14 -1.53 9.71
CA LEU A 90 -14.05 -0.57 9.55
C LEU A 90 -13.12 -0.55 10.77
N VAL A 91 -11.82 -0.54 10.54
CA VAL A 91 -10.84 -0.38 11.62
C VAL A 91 -11.00 0.98 12.32
N SER A 92 -11.38 2.02 11.58
CA SER A 92 -11.59 3.37 12.13
C SER A 92 -12.78 3.47 13.09
N SER A 93 -13.72 2.52 13.05
CA SER A 93 -14.91 2.51 13.90
C SER A 93 -14.77 1.66 15.17
N LEU A 94 -13.59 1.05 15.38
CA LEU A 94 -13.35 0.14 16.49
C LEU A 94 -13.44 0.83 17.86
N LYS A 95 -14.00 0.08 18.82
CA LYS A 95 -14.14 0.50 20.22
C LYS A 95 -13.65 -0.61 21.16
N CYS A 96 -12.96 -0.24 22.23
CA CYS A 96 -12.58 -1.21 23.26
C CYS A 96 -13.85 -1.75 23.96
N PRO A 97 -13.95 -3.04 24.31
CA PRO A 97 -15.18 -3.63 24.88
C PRO A 97 -15.67 -2.95 26.17
N LYS A 98 -14.75 -2.49 27.01
CA LYS A 98 -14.98 -1.59 28.14
C LYS A 98 -13.92 -0.48 28.07
N PRO A 99 -14.24 0.79 28.32
CA PRO A 99 -15.54 1.41 28.57
C PRO A 99 -16.32 1.74 27.28
N ASN A 100 -16.20 0.96 26.20
CA ASN A 100 -16.86 1.24 24.91
C ASN A 100 -16.44 2.60 24.28
N VAL A 101 -15.17 2.95 24.46
CA VAL A 101 -14.55 4.12 23.84
C VAL A 101 -13.83 3.74 22.56
N SER A 102 -13.78 4.66 21.60
CA SER A 102 -13.00 4.48 20.38
C SER A 102 -11.56 4.12 20.74
N ILE A 103 -11.00 3.12 20.05
CA ILE A 103 -9.59 2.78 20.22
C ILE A 103 -8.68 3.94 19.74
N TRP A 104 -9.25 4.87 18.97
CA TRP A 104 -8.57 6.06 18.44
C TRP A 104 -8.87 7.33 19.25
N ALA A 105 -9.37 7.23 20.48
CA ALA A 105 -9.67 8.42 21.28
C ALA A 105 -8.40 9.14 21.79
N GLY A 106 -8.52 10.43 22.13
CA GLY A 106 -7.42 11.24 22.68
C GLY A 106 -6.31 11.50 21.66
N ASP A 107 -5.06 11.33 22.09
CA ASP A 107 -3.86 11.56 21.27
C ASP A 107 -3.77 10.59 20.07
N ALA A 108 -4.42 9.43 20.16
CA ALA A 108 -4.47 8.44 19.08
C ALA A 108 -5.38 8.85 17.92
N SER A 109 -6.22 9.89 18.07
CA SER A 109 -7.17 10.32 17.05
C SER A 109 -6.48 10.78 15.76
N ALA A 110 -5.34 11.47 15.90
CA ALA A 110 -4.50 11.88 14.78
C ALA A 110 -3.84 10.69 14.06
N MET A 111 -3.72 9.54 14.74
CA MET A 111 -3.11 8.33 14.24
C MET A 111 -4.12 7.37 13.59
N THR A 112 -5.41 7.70 13.58
CA THR A 112 -6.45 6.87 12.93
C THR A 112 -6.01 6.49 11.50
N PRO A 113 -5.98 5.18 11.14
CA PRO A 113 -5.51 4.74 9.83
C PRO A 113 -6.28 5.43 8.71
N ARG A 114 -5.53 6.14 7.86
CA ARG A 114 -6.09 6.86 6.72
C ARG A 114 -6.17 5.93 5.51
N PRO A 115 -7.18 6.09 4.64
CA PRO A 115 -7.23 5.36 3.37
C PRO A 115 -5.94 5.58 2.56
N LEU A 116 -5.39 4.50 2.04
CA LEU A 116 -4.22 4.53 1.17
C LEU A 116 -4.68 4.67 -0.29
N ALA A 117 -3.94 5.45 -1.09
CA ALA A 117 -4.29 5.64 -2.49
C ALA A 117 -4.33 4.29 -3.23
N GLY A 118 -5.44 4.01 -3.92
CA GLY A 118 -5.64 2.74 -4.64
C GLY A 118 -6.13 1.58 -3.78
N PHE A 119 -6.37 1.79 -2.48
CA PHE A 119 -6.86 0.75 -1.57
C PHE A 119 -8.10 1.20 -0.78
N ALA A 120 -8.96 0.23 -0.48
CA ALA A 120 -10.07 0.41 0.42
C ALA A 120 -9.55 0.67 1.85
N PRO A 121 -10.37 1.29 2.74
CA PRO A 121 -10.04 1.37 4.15
C PRO A 121 -9.81 -0.01 4.77
N TRP A 122 -8.98 -0.06 5.81
CA TRP A 122 -8.74 -1.30 6.57
C TRP A 122 -10.03 -1.81 7.19
N ARG A 123 -10.25 -3.11 7.02
CA ARG A 123 -11.35 -3.85 7.64
C ARG A 123 -10.85 -4.70 8.79
N TYR A 124 -11.70 -4.90 9.79
CA TYR A 124 -11.43 -5.68 10.99
C TYR A 124 -12.41 -6.84 11.10
N LEU A 125 -11.92 -7.97 11.59
CA LEU A 125 -12.72 -9.14 11.90
C LEU A 125 -12.19 -9.78 13.19
N ASN A 126 -13.12 -10.05 14.11
CA ASN A 126 -12.91 -10.83 15.31
C ASN A 126 -13.98 -11.92 15.35
N ASP A 127 -13.55 -13.16 15.14
CA ASP A 127 -14.41 -14.33 15.08
C ASP A 127 -13.70 -15.59 15.63
N VAL A 128 -14.29 -16.75 15.35
CA VAL A 128 -13.79 -18.07 15.81
C VAL A 128 -12.39 -18.41 15.29
N THR A 129 -11.98 -17.79 14.18
CA THR A 129 -10.68 -17.99 13.54
C THR A 129 -9.60 -17.08 14.10
N GLY A 130 -9.98 -16.09 14.91
CA GLY A 130 -9.09 -15.17 15.58
C GLY A 130 -9.40 -13.70 15.28
N VAL A 131 -8.39 -12.85 15.48
CA VAL A 131 -8.47 -11.43 15.17
C VAL A 131 -7.65 -11.15 13.92
N SER A 132 -8.29 -10.60 12.89
CA SER A 132 -7.64 -10.28 11.62
C SER A 132 -8.01 -8.89 11.13
N ILE A 133 -7.13 -8.34 10.30
CA ILE A 133 -7.41 -7.13 9.52
C ILE A 133 -7.22 -7.43 8.04
N SER A 134 -7.96 -6.72 7.19
CA SER A 134 -7.81 -6.87 5.75
C SER A 134 -7.84 -5.54 5.02
N ILE A 135 -7.16 -5.49 3.89
CA ILE A 135 -7.15 -4.34 2.97
C ILE A 135 -7.32 -4.87 1.55
N THR A 136 -8.09 -4.15 0.74
CA THR A 136 -8.43 -4.58 -0.63
C THR A 136 -8.01 -3.51 -1.63
N ALA A 137 -7.36 -3.90 -2.72
CA ALA A 137 -7.06 -3.00 -3.82
C ALA A 137 -8.36 -2.59 -4.52
N LEU A 138 -8.53 -1.29 -4.80
CA LEU A 138 -9.74 -0.78 -5.46
C LEU A 138 -9.76 -1.10 -6.96
N GLU A 139 -8.57 -1.21 -7.56
CA GLU A 139 -8.42 -1.58 -8.97
C GLU A 139 -8.29 -3.10 -9.10
N ALA A 140 -9.41 -3.75 -9.39
CA ALA A 140 -9.45 -5.21 -9.58
C ALA A 140 -8.49 -5.66 -10.70
N GLY A 141 -7.68 -6.68 -10.42
CA GLY A 141 -6.74 -7.22 -11.41
C GLY A 141 -5.43 -6.43 -11.57
N SER A 142 -5.24 -5.33 -10.85
CA SER A 142 -4.03 -4.51 -10.98
C SER A 142 -2.79 -5.24 -10.48
N THR A 143 -1.87 -5.56 -11.40
CA THR A 143 -0.59 -6.23 -11.07
C THR A 143 0.26 -5.40 -10.12
N PHE A 144 0.22 -4.07 -10.26
CA PHE A 144 0.93 -3.17 -9.36
C PHE A 144 0.46 -3.33 -7.90
N HIS A 145 -0.86 -3.26 -7.65
CA HIS A 145 -1.40 -3.38 -6.31
C HIS A 145 -1.18 -4.78 -5.73
N ARG A 146 -1.33 -5.83 -6.53
CA ARG A 146 -1.04 -7.22 -6.11
C ARG A 146 0.42 -7.41 -5.70
N ASN A 147 1.36 -6.89 -6.49
CA ASN A 147 2.78 -6.92 -6.15
C ASN A 147 3.07 -6.17 -4.85
N LEU A 148 2.34 -5.07 -4.59
CA LEU A 148 2.47 -4.31 -3.36
C LEU A 148 1.96 -5.11 -2.15
N LEU A 149 0.80 -5.77 -2.28
CA LEU A 149 0.28 -6.66 -1.25
C LEU A 149 1.23 -7.85 -0.97
N ASP A 150 1.81 -8.44 -2.02
CA ASP A 150 2.81 -9.51 -1.90
C ASP A 150 4.10 -9.01 -1.22
N ALA A 151 4.52 -7.78 -1.49
CA ALA A 151 5.66 -7.17 -0.80
C ALA A 151 5.36 -6.91 0.69
N VAL A 152 4.12 -6.58 1.05
CA VAL A 152 3.70 -6.49 2.45
C VAL A 152 3.72 -7.87 3.11
N ILE A 153 3.24 -8.93 2.44
CA ILE A 153 3.33 -10.32 2.93
C ILE A 153 4.78 -10.70 3.18
N ALA A 154 5.69 -10.40 2.25
CA ALA A 154 7.11 -10.69 2.40
C ALA A 154 7.73 -9.98 3.61
N LYS A 155 7.21 -8.81 4.00
CA LYS A 155 7.68 -8.05 5.17
C LYS A 155 7.07 -8.54 6.49
N VAL A 156 5.78 -8.89 6.49
CA VAL A 156 5.04 -9.32 7.69
C VAL A 156 5.30 -10.81 8.01
N GLY A 157 5.47 -11.64 6.98
CA GLY A 157 5.62 -13.09 7.08
C GLY A 157 4.38 -13.84 6.58
N SER A 158 4.60 -14.89 5.78
CA SER A 158 3.54 -15.69 5.14
C SER A 158 2.70 -16.52 6.11
N THR A 159 3.15 -16.69 7.35
CA THR A 159 2.36 -17.37 8.40
C THR A 159 1.27 -16.46 8.98
N GLN A 160 1.46 -15.14 8.91
CA GLN A 160 0.53 -14.15 9.46
C GLN A 160 -0.29 -13.46 8.38
N ALA A 161 0.20 -13.41 7.13
CA ALA A 161 -0.41 -12.65 6.05
C ALA A 161 -0.65 -13.53 4.82
N VAL A 162 -1.88 -13.49 4.30
CA VAL A 162 -2.32 -14.24 3.12
C VAL A 162 -3.05 -13.30 2.17
N ARG A 163 -2.73 -13.36 0.88
CA ARG A 163 -3.49 -12.67 -0.17
C ARG A 163 -4.44 -13.63 -0.86
N SER A 164 -5.68 -13.21 -1.03
CA SER A 164 -6.67 -13.87 -1.88
C SER A 164 -7.16 -12.85 -2.91
N GLY A 165 -6.77 -13.06 -4.18
CA GLY A 165 -7.06 -12.11 -5.26
C GLY A 165 -6.45 -10.73 -4.99
N ASP A 166 -7.32 -9.74 -4.81
CA ASP A 166 -7.00 -8.32 -4.58
C ASP A 166 -7.10 -7.92 -3.09
N THR A 167 -7.34 -8.88 -2.20
CA THR A 167 -7.47 -8.66 -0.76
C THR A 167 -6.30 -9.31 -0.03
N LEU A 168 -5.64 -8.53 0.83
CA LEU A 168 -4.67 -8.99 1.81
C LEU A 168 -5.36 -9.13 3.16
N THR A 169 -5.26 -10.30 3.78
CA THR A 169 -5.72 -10.57 5.14
C THR A 169 -4.51 -10.86 6.02
N ILE A 170 -4.46 -10.21 7.17
CA ILE A 170 -3.39 -10.35 8.16
C ILE A 170 -4.02 -10.78 9.48
N THR A 171 -3.65 -11.98 9.93
CA THR A 171 -4.04 -12.54 11.23
C THR A 171 -3.14 -11.94 12.30
N LEU A 172 -3.74 -11.23 13.26
CA LEU A 172 -3.06 -10.58 14.37
C LEU A 172 -3.02 -11.49 15.61
N VAL A 173 -4.08 -12.28 15.80
CA VAL A 173 -4.23 -13.24 16.90
C VAL A 173 -4.82 -14.51 16.32
N SER A 174 -4.14 -15.65 16.51
CA SER A 174 -4.68 -16.97 16.18
C SER A 174 -5.68 -17.43 17.25
N PRO A 175 -6.53 -18.44 16.96
CA PRO A 175 -7.45 -18.99 17.95
C PRO A 175 -6.74 -19.50 19.19
#